data_AF-A0A8S3HCR0-F1
#
_entry.id   AF-A0A8S3HCR0-F1
#
_cell.length_a   1.000
_cell.length_b   1.000
_cell.length_c   1.000
_cell.angle_alpha   90.00
_cell.angle_beta   90.00
_cell.angle_gamma   90.00
#
_symmetry.space_group_name_H-M   'P 1'
#
loop_
_entity.id
_entity.type
_entity.pdbx_description
1 polymer ?
#
loop_
_entity_poly.entity_id
_entity_poly.type
_entity_poly.pdbx_seq_one_letter_code
_entity_poly.pdbx_strand_id
1 'polypeptide(L)'
;MLTVNETANEPPPEDGTMDSAKNLGMEAVFINHNFAQQVLKTNEERYKFPNPNPFIQPDEENEAASVAYRYRSWDLGNNQTIVIRCEQDCVQTGPNGEDQFVSIKAINEWNPKVF
;
A
#
# COMPACT_ATOMS: atom_id res chain seq x y z
N MET A 1 8.59 6.93 -2.17
CA MET A 1 7.89 8.18 -1.81
C MET A 1 6.74 8.32 -2.80
N LEU A 2 5.54 8.67 -2.33
CA LEU A 2 4.41 8.99 -3.21
C LEU A 2 4.59 10.42 -3.71
N THR A 3 4.15 10.70 -4.93
CA THR A 3 4.14 12.05 -5.49
C THR A 3 2.74 12.65 -5.35
N VAL A 4 2.66 13.98 -5.19
CA VAL A 4 1.41 14.72 -5.02
C VAL A 4 1.35 15.79 -6.10
N ASN A 5 0.26 15.83 -6.88
CA ASN A 5 0.07 16.78 -7.99
C ASN A 5 1.22 16.79 -9.04
N GLU A 6 1.96 15.69 -9.21
CA GLU A 6 3.09 15.59 -10.17
C GLU A 6 2.69 15.91 -11.62
N THR A 7 1.46 15.57 -12.00
CA THR A 7 0.93 15.74 -13.37
C THR A 7 0.01 16.96 -13.53
N ALA A 8 0.00 17.86 -12.53
CA ALA A 8 -0.74 19.11 -12.63
C ALA A 8 -0.11 20.09 -13.64
N ASN A 9 -0.90 21.04 -14.14
CA ASN A 9 -0.38 22.12 -15.01
C ASN A 9 0.74 22.92 -14.32
N GLU A 10 0.57 23.16 -13.02
CA GLU A 10 1.57 23.77 -12.15
C GLU A 10 1.85 22.81 -10.98
N PRO A 11 2.91 21.98 -11.08
CA PRO A 11 3.31 21.08 -10.00
C PRO A 11 3.81 21.84 -8.75
N PRO A 12 3.77 21.22 -7.56
CA PRO A 12 4.31 21.83 -6.35
C PRO A 12 5.81 22.16 -6.47
N PRO A 13 6.29 23.24 -5.83
CA PRO A 13 7.71 23.60 -5.86
C PRO A 13 8.57 22.55 -5.15
N GLU A 14 9.82 22.35 -5.60
CA GLU A 14 10.72 21.34 -5.02
C GLU A 14 11.18 21.66 -3.59
N ASP A 15 11.47 22.94 -3.31
CA ASP A 15 12.06 23.41 -2.06
C ASP A 15 11.27 24.59 -1.45
N GLY A 16 11.48 24.80 -0.15
CA GLY A 16 11.29 26.13 0.47
C GLY A 16 10.04 26.33 1.31
N THR A 17 9.08 25.39 1.37
CA THR A 17 7.87 25.50 2.20
C THR A 17 7.36 24.13 2.69
N MET A 18 6.34 24.17 3.56
CA MET A 18 5.56 22.98 3.97
C MET A 18 4.92 22.28 2.76
N ASP A 19 4.52 23.04 1.74
CA ASP A 19 3.85 22.55 0.54
C ASP A 19 4.83 22.18 -0.60
N SER A 20 6.11 21.94 -0.27
CA SER A 20 7.05 21.48 -1.28
C SER A 20 6.76 20.04 -1.70
N ALA A 21 7.09 19.68 -2.94
CA ALA A 21 6.86 18.36 -3.52
C ALA A 21 7.40 17.23 -2.61
N LYS A 22 8.59 17.44 -2.03
CA LYS A 22 9.20 16.52 -1.07
C LYS A 22 8.38 16.36 0.21
N ASN A 23 7.92 17.46 0.80
CA ASN A 23 7.17 17.44 2.06
C ASN A 23 5.78 16.84 1.87
N LEU A 24 5.06 17.26 0.83
CA LEU A 24 3.77 16.68 0.44
C LEU A 24 3.89 15.19 0.13
N GLY A 25 4.96 14.78 -0.57
CA GLY A 25 5.22 13.38 -0.87
C GLY A 25 5.51 12.52 0.37
N MET A 26 6.24 13.06 1.34
CA MET A 26 6.43 12.40 2.64
C MET A 26 5.11 12.30 3.41
N GLU A 27 4.36 13.39 3.50
CA GLU A 27 3.05 13.41 4.15
C GLU A 27 2.09 12.39 3.53
N ALA A 28 2.01 12.33 2.20
CA ALA A 28 1.18 11.36 1.50
C ALA A 28 1.57 9.91 1.81
N VAL A 29 2.87 9.61 1.96
CA VAL A 29 3.32 8.27 2.41
C VAL A 29 2.82 7.98 3.82
N PHE A 30 2.94 8.94 4.74
CA PHE A 30 2.44 8.78 6.12
C PHE A 30 0.92 8.56 6.14
N ILE A 31 0.16 9.36 5.40
CA ILE A 31 -1.30 9.21 5.28
C ILE A 31 -1.63 7.82 4.74
N ASN A 32 -0.99 7.40 3.65
CA ASN A 32 -1.26 6.10 3.03
C ASN A 32 -0.92 4.94 3.97
N HIS A 33 0.22 4.99 4.67
CA HIS A 33 0.61 3.96 5.63
C HIS A 33 -0.39 3.86 6.79
N ASN A 34 -0.74 5.01 7.38
CA ASN A 34 -1.67 5.05 8.52
C ASN A 34 -3.06 4.58 8.11
N PHE A 35 -3.59 5.09 7.00
CA PHE A 35 -4.92 4.73 6.52
C PHE A 35 -5.03 3.24 6.19
N ALA A 36 -4.01 2.67 5.54
CA ALA A 36 -4.00 1.25 5.16
C ALA A 36 -4.15 0.31 6.37
N GLN A 37 -3.67 0.70 7.54
CA GLN A 37 -3.81 -0.09 8.77
C GLN A 37 -5.04 0.32 9.59
N GLN A 38 -5.38 1.60 9.62
CA GLN A 38 -6.48 2.15 10.42
C GLN A 38 -7.86 1.58 10.03
N VAL A 39 -8.07 1.26 8.76
CA VAL A 39 -9.35 0.72 8.27
C VAL A 39 -9.53 -0.78 8.50
N LEU A 40 -8.53 -1.45 9.08
CA LEU A 40 -8.54 -2.88 9.35
C LEU A 40 -9.08 -3.16 10.75
N LYS A 41 -9.56 -4.40 10.92
CA LYS A 41 -9.92 -4.90 12.24
C LYS A 41 -8.69 -5.45 12.96
N THR A 42 -8.08 -4.64 13.81
CA THR A 42 -6.79 -4.96 14.47
C THR A 42 -6.92 -5.93 15.65
N ASN A 43 -8.13 -6.12 16.18
CA ASN A 43 -8.39 -6.97 17.35
C ASN A 43 -9.03 -8.32 16.98
N GLU A 44 -9.11 -8.65 15.69
CA GLU A 44 -9.61 -9.94 15.19
C GLU A 44 -8.43 -10.80 14.71
N GLU A 45 -8.67 -12.12 14.55
CA GLU A 45 -7.66 -13.03 14.04
C GLU A 45 -7.29 -12.65 12.59
N ARG A 46 -5.99 -12.51 12.32
CA ARG A 46 -5.48 -12.22 10.98
C ARG A 46 -5.64 -13.44 10.09
N TYR A 47 -6.00 -13.22 8.84
CA TYR A 47 -5.96 -14.28 7.84
C TYR A 47 -4.52 -14.74 7.59
N LYS A 48 -4.27 -16.04 7.78
CA LYS A 48 -2.94 -16.65 7.61
C LYS A 48 -2.85 -17.40 6.30
N PHE A 49 -1.85 -17.03 5.50
CA PHE A 49 -1.44 -17.82 4.34
C PHE A 49 -0.65 -19.06 4.77
N PRO A 50 -0.52 -20.08 3.91
CA PRO A 50 0.23 -21.30 4.23
C PRO A 50 1.71 -21.04 4.60
N ASN A 51 2.29 -19.96 4.08
CA ASN A 51 3.68 -19.56 4.38
C ASN A 51 3.67 -18.23 5.14
N PRO A 52 4.52 -18.09 6.18
CA PRO A 52 4.62 -16.84 6.95
C PRO A 52 5.30 -15.72 6.14
N ASN A 53 5.23 -14.50 6.67
CA ASN A 53 5.93 -13.34 6.11
C ASN A 53 7.46 -13.54 6.25
N PRO A 54 8.23 -13.49 5.14
CA PRO A 54 9.67 -13.78 5.16
C PRO A 54 10.55 -12.62 5.64
N PHE A 55 9.98 -11.46 5.98
CA PHE A 55 10.72 -10.25 6.37
C PHE A 55 10.65 -9.92 7.85
N ILE A 56 9.97 -10.74 8.65
CA ILE A 56 9.80 -10.54 10.08
C ILE A 56 10.27 -11.78 10.83
N GLN A 57 10.76 -11.59 12.05
CA GLN A 57 11.02 -12.71 12.93
C GLN A 57 9.70 -13.24 13.54
N PRO A 58 9.64 -14.51 13.98
CA PRO A 58 8.41 -15.09 14.52
C PRO A 58 7.82 -14.34 15.73
N ASP A 59 8.66 -13.66 16.52
CA ASP A 59 8.27 -12.84 17.67
C ASP A 59 7.74 -11.45 17.30
N GLU A 60 7.96 -11.00 16.06
CA GLU A 60 7.53 -9.69 15.54
C GLU A 60 6.17 -9.76 14.79
N GLU A 61 5.54 -10.94 14.70
CA GLU A 61 4.32 -11.16 13.89
C GLU A 61 3.16 -10.21 14.28
N ASN A 62 3.03 -9.90 15.57
CA ASN A 62 1.96 -9.03 16.07
C ASN A 62 2.24 -7.53 15.86
N GLU A 63 3.51 -7.14 15.73
CA GLU A 63 3.92 -5.75 15.52
C GLU A 63 3.95 -5.38 14.02
N ALA A 64 4.04 -6.38 13.16
CA ALA A 64 4.05 -6.19 11.72
C ALA A 64 2.71 -5.61 11.21
N ALA A 65 2.80 -4.68 10.26
CA ALA A 65 1.67 -4.21 9.49
C ALA A 65 0.99 -5.36 8.72
N SER A 66 -0.31 -5.24 8.49
CA SER A 66 -1.03 -6.17 7.61
C SER A 66 -0.52 -6.03 6.18
N VAL A 67 0.14 -7.09 5.72
CA VAL A 67 0.55 -7.27 4.32
C VAL A 67 0.74 -8.75 4.05
N ALA A 68 0.25 -9.21 2.91
CA ALA A 68 0.47 -10.56 2.41
C ALA A 68 1.21 -10.53 1.08
N TYR A 69 2.15 -11.45 0.89
CA TYR A 69 2.94 -11.55 -0.34
C TYR A 69 2.50 -12.73 -1.19
N ARG A 70 2.29 -12.49 -2.49
CA ARG A 70 1.98 -13.52 -3.48
C ARG A 70 3.00 -13.48 -4.60
N TYR A 71 3.79 -14.54 -4.72
CA TYR A 71 4.73 -14.71 -5.81
C TYR A 71 4.00 -15.36 -6.98
N ARG A 72 3.95 -14.65 -8.11
CA ARG A 72 3.28 -15.12 -9.33
C ARG A 72 4.28 -15.15 -10.47
N SER A 73 4.14 -16.16 -11.31
CA SER A 73 4.98 -16.38 -12.49
C SER A 73 4.14 -16.18 -13.75
N TRP A 74 4.69 -15.47 -14.72
CA TRP A 74 4.10 -15.29 -16.04
C TRP A 74 5.12 -15.63 -17.11
N ASP A 75 4.68 -16.38 -18.11
CA ASP A 75 5.40 -16.57 -19.35
C ASP A 75 5.13 -15.37 -20.27
N LEU A 76 6.19 -14.70 -20.70
CA LEU A 76 6.14 -13.54 -21.60
C LEU A 76 6.39 -13.94 -23.06
N GLY A 77 6.53 -15.23 -23.34
CA GLY A 77 6.97 -15.77 -24.63
C GLY A 77 8.48 -15.65 -24.83
N ASN A 78 8.98 -16.11 -25.97
CA ASN A 78 10.41 -16.08 -26.33
C ASN A 78 11.34 -16.69 -25.25
N ASN A 79 10.88 -17.75 -24.58
CA ASN A 79 11.57 -18.38 -23.43
C ASN A 79 11.89 -17.39 -22.30
N GLN A 80 11.06 -16.36 -22.10
CA GLN A 80 11.19 -15.42 -20.99
C GLN A 80 10.07 -15.63 -19.99
N THR A 81 10.44 -15.84 -18.74
CA THR A 81 9.51 -15.97 -17.62
C THR A 81 9.82 -14.87 -16.61
N ILE A 82 8.78 -14.16 -16.17
CA ILE A 82 8.88 -13.18 -15.09
C ILE A 82 8.23 -13.73 -13.83
N VAL A 83 8.89 -13.52 -12.69
CA VAL A 83 8.31 -13.78 -11.37
C VAL A 83 8.17 -12.45 -10.66
N ILE A 84 6.95 -12.12 -10.22
CA ILE A 84 6.64 -10.87 -9.53
C ILE A 84 6.15 -11.19 -8.12
N ARG A 85 6.71 -10.49 -7.13
CA ARG A 85 6.17 -10.44 -5.77
C ARG A 85 5.05 -9.40 -5.75
N CYS A 86 3.81 -9.87 -5.72
CA CYS A 86 2.63 -9.05 -5.51
C CYS A 86 2.35 -8.90 -4.00
N GLU A 87 1.66 -7.82 -3.64
CA GLU A 87 1.21 -7.54 -2.27
C GLU A 87 -0.32 -7.48 -2.20
N GLN A 88 -0.88 -7.80 -1.03
CA GLN A 88 -2.29 -7.60 -0.69
C GLN A 88 -2.33 -7.00 0.72
N ASP A 89 -3.16 -5.98 0.92
CA ASP A 89 -3.18 -5.21 2.17
C ASP A 89 -4.22 -5.77 3.16
N CYS A 90 -5.30 -6.36 2.64
CA CYS A 90 -6.44 -6.83 3.43
C CYS A 90 -7.17 -8.01 2.78
N VAL A 91 -7.96 -8.72 3.59
CA VAL A 91 -9.00 -9.64 3.14
C VAL A 91 -10.35 -9.20 3.71
N GLN A 92 -11.40 -9.32 2.91
CA GLN A 92 -12.78 -9.11 3.33
C GLN A 92 -13.65 -10.29 2.92
N THR A 93 -14.70 -10.59 3.69
CA THR A 93 -15.69 -11.59 3.31
C THR A 93 -16.65 -11.00 2.29
N GLY A 94 -16.71 -11.61 1.11
CA GLY A 94 -17.61 -11.26 0.03
C GLY A 94 -19.07 -11.63 0.32
N PRO A 95 -20.00 -11.21 -0.54
CA PRO A 95 -21.45 -11.41 -0.32
C PRO A 95 -21.88 -12.88 -0.22
N ASN A 96 -21.13 -13.80 -0.81
CA ASN A 96 -21.43 -15.24 -0.76
C ASN A 96 -20.55 -16.01 0.23
N GLY A 97 -19.82 -15.29 1.10
CA GLY A 97 -18.92 -15.87 2.09
C GLY A 97 -17.51 -16.20 1.56
N GLU A 98 -17.18 -15.81 0.33
CA GLU A 98 -15.85 -16.01 -0.23
C GLU A 98 -14.83 -14.97 0.26
N ASP A 99 -13.56 -15.35 0.36
CA ASP A 99 -12.49 -14.40 0.67
C ASP A 99 -12.16 -13.51 -0.54
N GLN A 100 -12.24 -12.19 -0.36
CA GLN A 100 -11.83 -11.21 -1.34
C GLN A 100 -10.58 -10.47 -0.84
N PHE A 101 -9.52 -10.47 -1.65
CA PHE A 101 -8.26 -9.80 -1.33
C PHE A 101 -8.28 -8.38 -1.90
N VAL A 102 -7.85 -7.42 -1.09
CA VAL A 102 -7.99 -5.99 -1.38
C VAL A 102 -6.64 -5.30 -1.24
N SER A 103 -6.37 -4.36 -2.16
CA SER A 103 -5.32 -3.37 -1.96
C SER A 103 -5.92 -2.05 -1.48
N ILE A 104 -5.33 -1.47 -0.45
CA ILE A 104 -5.78 -0.25 0.19
C ILE A 104 -4.77 0.84 -0.14
N LYS A 105 -5.24 1.91 -0.77
CA LYS A 105 -4.47 3.11 -1.07
C LYS A 105 -5.27 4.34 -0.64
N ALA A 106 -4.58 5.39 -0.25
CA ALA A 106 -5.20 6.65 0.16
C ALA A 106 -4.90 7.75 -0.87
N ILE A 107 -5.94 8.49 -1.25
CA ILE A 107 -5.82 9.76 -1.98
C ILE A 107 -5.90 10.87 -0.92
N ASN A 108 -5.06 11.91 -1.06
CA ASN A 108 -5.01 13.04 -0.14
C ASN A 108 -5.27 14.37 -0.86
N GLU A 109 -5.80 15.34 -0.11
CA GLU A 109 -6.00 16.72 -0.52
C GLU A 109 -5.21 17.61 0.45
N TRP A 110 -4.43 18.57 -0.08
CA TRP A 110 -3.55 19.43 0.73
C TRP A 110 -3.99 20.90 0.71
N ASN A 111 -4.38 21.45 -0.44
CA ASN A 111 -4.93 22.79 -0.55
C ASN A 111 -5.95 22.93 -1.71
N PRO A 112 -7.27 22.90 -1.43
CA PRO A 112 -8.31 22.95 -2.46
C PRO A 112 -8.39 24.28 -3.23
N LYS A 113 -7.70 25.34 -2.78
CA LYS A 113 -7.73 26.66 -3.43
C LYS A 113 -6.66 26.86 -4.50
N VAL A 114 -5.71 25.93 -4.61
CA VAL A 114 -4.59 26.00 -5.56
C VAL A 114 -4.92 25.25 -6.87
N PHE A 115 -6.15 24.74 -6.99
CA PHE A 115 -6.70 24.12 -8.19
C PHE A 115 -7.39 25.13 -9.11
#